data_AF-A0A1F8QK92-F1
#
_entry.id   AF-A0A1F8QK92-F1
#
_cell.length_a   1.000
_cell.length_b   1.000
_cell.length_c   1.000
_cell.angle_alpha   90.00
_cell.angle_beta   90.00
_cell.angle_gamma   90.00
#
_symmetry.space_group_name_H-M   'P 1'
#
loop_
_entity.id
_entity.type
_entity.pdbx_description
1 polymer ?
#
loop_
_entity_poly.entity_id
_entity_poly.type
_entity_poly.pdbx_seq_one_letter_code
_entity_poly.pdbx_strand_id
1 'polypeptide(L)'
;MFPIKPQTIYFGMNTDPYQPVEEKRRYTRQALELLVELGFSACILTKSDLVLRDIELLQNMADCSVGFSLAFQDEGVRSRFEPYAPSNQRRIAALRKLKEVGVETYVVICPVMPYITDVETLIEDLAPIADTIWIYPLRMRLESDRNWQNVLSTLSEDFPDLTEQYRRVAFGRDHPYWLDLRCVLEEIRSKRGSNLRIELGNQGSSNG
;
A
#
# COMPACT_ATOMS: atom_id res chain seq x y z
N MET A 1 -4.72 -22.56 28.89
CA MET A 1 -4.37 -22.62 27.46
C MET A 1 -5.34 -21.70 26.74
N PHE A 2 -4.88 -20.54 26.25
CA PHE A 2 -5.74 -19.59 25.52
C PHE A 2 -5.96 -20.15 24.11
N PRO A 3 -7.15 -20.62 23.70
CA PRO A 3 -7.31 -21.12 22.35
C PRO A 3 -7.74 -19.93 21.51
N ILE A 4 -6.80 -19.05 21.14
CA ILE A 4 -7.06 -18.13 20.04
C ILE A 4 -7.25 -19.03 18.82
N LYS A 5 -8.46 -19.00 18.25
CA LYS A 5 -8.76 -19.77 17.05
C LYS A 5 -7.85 -19.29 15.91
N PRO A 6 -7.36 -20.20 15.05
CA PRO A 6 -6.61 -19.80 13.87
C PRO A 6 -7.38 -18.74 13.07
N GLN A 7 -6.66 -17.70 12.70
CA GLN A 7 -7.17 -16.52 12.00
C GLN A 7 -6.05 -15.88 11.20
N THR A 8 -6.39 -14.91 10.35
CA THR A 8 -5.40 -14.16 9.57
C THR A 8 -4.71 -13.10 10.44
N ILE A 9 -3.38 -13.14 10.47
CA ILE A 9 -2.54 -12.14 11.15
C ILE A 9 -2.06 -11.10 10.14
N TYR A 10 -2.24 -9.83 10.46
CA TYR A 10 -1.83 -8.73 9.58
C TYR A 10 -0.38 -8.29 9.85
N PHE A 11 0.41 -8.17 8.80
CA PHE A 11 1.78 -7.65 8.80
C PHE A 11 1.84 -6.37 7.95
N GLY A 12 2.61 -5.38 8.39
CA GLY A 12 2.84 -4.16 7.60
C GLY A 12 1.97 -2.96 7.94
N MET A 13 1.32 -2.93 9.11
CA MET A 13 0.46 -1.80 9.49
C MET A 13 1.24 -0.52 9.77
N ASN A 14 2.31 -0.62 10.56
CA ASN A 14 3.11 0.54 10.99
C ASN A 14 4.52 0.54 10.40
N THR A 15 5.05 -0.63 10.10
CA THR A 15 6.42 -0.83 9.63
C THR A 15 6.45 -1.95 8.60
N ASP A 16 7.31 -1.81 7.60
CA ASP A 16 7.47 -2.85 6.57
C ASP A 16 8.02 -4.14 7.21
N PRO A 17 7.36 -5.31 7.01
CA PRO A 17 7.83 -6.58 7.55
C PRO A 17 9.05 -7.11 6.81
N TYR A 18 9.41 -6.58 5.64
CA TYR A 18 10.53 -7.01 4.80
C TYR A 18 11.55 -5.89 4.59
N GLN A 19 11.88 -5.17 5.67
CA GLN A 19 12.97 -4.20 5.69
C GLN A 19 14.31 -4.84 5.29
N PRO A 20 15.31 -4.05 4.83
CA PRO A 20 16.61 -4.58 4.39
C PRO A 20 17.30 -5.53 5.40
N VAL A 21 17.07 -5.33 6.70
CA VAL A 21 17.61 -6.19 7.76
C VAL A 21 17.10 -7.65 7.68
N GLU A 22 15.93 -7.88 7.09
CA GLU A 22 15.32 -9.19 6.92
C GLU A 22 16.07 -10.10 5.96
N GLU A 23 16.92 -9.57 5.09
CA GLU A 23 17.80 -10.39 4.24
C GLU A 23 18.65 -11.35 5.08
N LYS A 24 19.06 -10.88 6.27
CA LYS A 24 19.90 -11.62 7.21
C LYS A 24 19.13 -12.19 8.39
N ARG A 25 18.23 -11.41 8.99
CA ARG A 25 17.58 -11.77 10.27
C ARG A 25 16.43 -12.76 10.12
N ARG A 26 15.67 -12.66 9.03
CA ARG A 26 14.55 -13.56 8.71
C ARG A 26 13.50 -13.65 9.85
N TYR A 27 13.28 -12.58 10.61
CA TYR A 27 12.31 -12.59 11.70
C TYR A 27 10.88 -12.72 11.19
N THR A 28 10.55 -12.07 10.08
CA THR A 28 9.24 -12.24 9.44
C THR A 28 9.04 -13.67 8.98
N ARG A 29 10.08 -14.28 8.41
CA ARG A 29 10.02 -15.70 8.03
C ARG A 29 9.77 -16.61 9.23
N GLN A 30 10.50 -16.44 10.33
CA GLN A 30 10.30 -17.23 11.55
C GLN A 30 8.87 -17.09 12.09
N ALA A 31 8.31 -15.88 12.03
CA ALA A 31 6.91 -15.66 12.38
C ALA A 31 5.97 -16.42 11.43
N LEU A 32 6.21 -16.37 10.11
CA LEU A 32 5.40 -17.10 9.12
C LEU A 32 5.50 -18.62 9.32
N GLU A 33 6.67 -19.17 9.61
CA GLU A 33 6.88 -20.60 9.91
C GLU A 33 6.03 -21.02 11.12
N LEU A 34 6.01 -20.21 12.18
CA LEU A 34 5.16 -20.46 13.36
C LEU A 34 3.66 -20.36 13.03
N LEU A 35 3.25 -19.39 12.19
CA LEU A 35 1.85 -19.29 11.77
C LEU A 35 1.40 -20.53 10.99
N VAL A 36 2.24 -21.04 10.08
CA VAL A 36 1.97 -22.29 9.35
C VAL A 36 1.82 -23.46 10.34
N GLU A 37 2.75 -23.62 11.29
CA GLU A 37 2.71 -24.70 12.29
C GLU A 37 1.41 -24.68 13.11
N LEU A 38 0.93 -23.48 13.45
CA LEU A 38 -0.26 -23.28 14.26
C LEU A 38 -1.56 -23.21 13.43
N GLY A 39 -1.48 -23.33 12.10
CA GLY A 39 -2.63 -23.25 11.19
C GLY A 39 -3.21 -21.85 11.00
N PHE A 40 -2.48 -20.79 11.39
CA PHE A 40 -2.85 -19.40 11.14
C PHE A 40 -2.50 -18.99 9.71
N SER A 41 -3.04 -17.85 9.28
CA SER A 41 -2.76 -17.25 7.97
C SER A 41 -2.12 -15.87 8.11
N ALA A 42 -1.68 -15.29 7.00
CA ALA A 42 -1.07 -13.97 6.94
C ALA A 42 -1.73 -13.07 5.89
N CYS A 43 -1.91 -11.80 6.25
CA CYS A 43 -2.18 -10.71 5.32
C CYS A 43 -1.02 -9.73 5.40
N ILE A 44 -0.23 -9.61 4.33
CA ILE A 44 1.06 -8.91 4.36
C ILE A 44 1.01 -7.69 3.46
N LEU A 45 1.31 -6.50 3.99
CA LEU A 45 1.58 -5.30 3.21
C LEU A 45 3.09 -4.97 3.26
N THR A 46 3.71 -4.79 2.09
CA THR A 46 5.14 -4.44 2.00
C THR A 46 5.43 -3.53 0.79
N LYS A 47 6.63 -2.96 0.71
CA LYS A 47 7.21 -2.35 -0.49
C LYS A 47 8.34 -3.20 -1.07
N SER A 48 8.64 -4.34 -0.44
CA SER A 48 9.83 -5.13 -0.71
C SER A 48 9.52 -6.44 -1.42
N ASP A 49 10.22 -6.68 -2.52
CA ASP A 49 10.18 -7.95 -3.26
C ASP A 49 10.85 -9.11 -2.49
N LEU A 50 11.49 -8.84 -1.34
CA LEU A 50 12.06 -9.86 -0.47
C LEU A 50 11.01 -10.86 0.04
N VAL A 51 9.72 -10.49 0.05
CA VAL A 51 8.60 -11.40 0.36
C VAL A 51 8.59 -12.65 -0.52
N LEU A 52 9.11 -12.57 -1.74
CA LEU A 52 9.20 -13.71 -2.65
C LEU A 52 10.10 -14.84 -2.13
N ARG A 53 11.01 -14.57 -1.19
CA ARG A 53 11.82 -15.60 -0.51
C ARG A 53 10.93 -16.60 0.24
N ASP A 54 9.81 -16.13 0.76
CA ASP A 54 8.95 -16.89 1.66
C ASP A 54 7.70 -17.42 0.93
N ILE A 55 7.71 -17.40 -0.41
CA ILE A 55 6.58 -17.79 -1.27
C ILE A 55 6.03 -19.19 -0.97
N GLU A 56 6.89 -20.17 -0.68
CA GLU A 56 6.48 -21.52 -0.34
C GLU A 56 5.70 -21.58 0.99
N LEU A 57 6.06 -20.74 1.97
CA LEU A 57 5.31 -20.66 3.24
C LEU A 57 3.93 -20.04 2.99
N LEU A 58 3.89 -18.98 2.19
CA LEU A 58 2.66 -18.25 1.87
C LEU A 58 1.65 -19.12 1.11
N GLN A 59 2.12 -19.96 0.19
CA GLN A 59 1.26 -20.91 -0.53
C GLN A 59 0.65 -22.00 0.37
N ASN A 60 1.28 -22.29 1.51
CA ASN A 60 0.78 -23.29 2.47
C ASN A 60 -0.22 -22.72 3.48
N MET A 61 -0.46 -21.41 3.48
CA MET A 61 -1.42 -20.74 4.36
C MET A 61 -2.79 -20.61 3.65
N ALA A 62 -3.86 -21.10 4.29
CA ALA A 62 -5.22 -20.85 3.81
C ALA A 62 -5.55 -19.35 3.88
N ASP A 63 -6.22 -18.79 2.87
CA ASP A 63 -6.61 -17.36 2.84
C ASP A 63 -5.45 -16.36 3.00
N CYS A 64 -4.23 -16.74 2.58
CA CYS A 64 -3.08 -15.86 2.60
C CYS A 64 -3.21 -14.78 1.52
N SER A 65 -2.92 -13.54 1.91
CA SER A 65 -2.88 -12.41 0.98
C SER A 65 -1.60 -11.60 1.12
N VAL A 66 -1.04 -11.17 -0.01
CA VAL A 66 0.14 -10.32 -0.04
C VAL A 66 -0.15 -9.12 -0.92
N GLY A 67 0.18 -7.94 -0.42
CA GLY A 67 0.00 -6.72 -1.15
C GLY A 67 1.17 -5.75 -1.06
N PHE A 68 1.20 -4.87 -2.05
CA PHE A 68 2.27 -3.90 -2.21
C PHE A 68 1.73 -2.48 -2.09
N SER A 69 2.47 -1.64 -1.36
CA SER A 69 2.22 -0.20 -1.32
C SER A 69 2.85 0.49 -2.52
N LEU A 70 2.06 1.22 -3.30
CA LEU A 70 2.45 1.91 -4.54
C LEU A 70 1.76 3.28 -4.59
N ALA A 71 2.49 4.36 -4.30
CA ALA A 71 1.93 5.72 -4.25
C ALA A 71 2.14 6.53 -5.54
N PHE A 72 3.00 6.06 -6.45
CA PHE A 72 3.45 6.83 -7.61
C PHE A 72 3.51 5.92 -8.83
N GLN A 73 3.06 6.43 -9.97
CA GLN A 73 3.16 5.81 -11.29
C GLN A 73 4.57 6.01 -11.89
N ASP A 74 5.16 7.18 -11.67
CA ASP A 74 6.49 7.54 -12.20
C ASP A 74 7.63 7.18 -11.22
N GLU A 75 8.63 6.47 -11.71
CA GLU A 75 9.78 6.03 -10.90
C GLU A 75 10.68 7.20 -10.49
N GLY A 76 10.78 8.25 -11.32
CA GLY A 76 11.51 9.47 -11.00
C GLY A 76 10.91 10.17 -9.77
N VAL A 77 9.59 10.38 -9.78
CA VAL A 77 8.82 10.91 -8.65
C VAL A 77 8.93 10.00 -7.43
N ARG A 78 8.70 8.69 -7.61
CA ARG A 78 8.81 7.70 -6.52
C ARG A 78 10.17 7.78 -5.81
N SER A 79 11.25 7.93 -6.56
CA SER A 79 12.60 7.99 -6.00
C SER A 79 12.86 9.22 -5.12
N ARG A 80 12.10 10.32 -5.32
CA ARG A 80 12.16 11.52 -4.47
C ARG A 80 11.51 11.30 -3.12
N PHE A 81 10.35 10.63 -3.10
CA PHE A 81 9.58 10.39 -1.88
C PHE A 81 9.99 9.11 -1.13
N GLU A 82 10.50 8.10 -1.83
CA GLU A 82 10.82 6.79 -1.27
C GLU A 82 12.22 6.28 -1.70
N PRO A 83 13.30 7.06 -1.56
CA PRO A 83 14.60 6.76 -2.20
C PRO A 83 15.18 5.38 -1.87
N TYR A 84 14.87 4.83 -0.69
CA TYR A 84 15.40 3.55 -0.22
C TYR A 84 14.48 2.36 -0.46
N ALA A 85 13.25 2.60 -0.92
CA ALA A 85 12.32 1.52 -1.23
C ALA A 85 12.62 0.93 -2.62
N PRO A 86 12.35 -0.36 -2.86
CA PRO A 86 12.47 -0.97 -4.18
C PRO A 86 11.63 -0.24 -5.24
N SER A 87 12.08 -0.29 -6.50
CA SER A 87 11.39 0.34 -7.62
C SER A 87 9.99 -0.22 -7.84
N ASN A 88 9.13 0.55 -8.49
CA ASN A 88 7.80 0.09 -8.87
C ASN A 88 7.87 -1.17 -9.72
N GLN A 89 8.83 -1.24 -10.64
CA GLN A 89 9.06 -2.41 -11.48
C GLN A 89 9.29 -3.68 -10.66
N ARG A 90 10.10 -3.61 -9.59
CA ARG A 90 10.35 -4.77 -8.71
C ARG A 90 9.11 -5.18 -7.93
N ARG A 91 8.37 -4.20 -7.39
CA ARG A 91 7.10 -4.44 -6.67
C ARG A 91 6.06 -5.11 -7.57
N ILE A 92 5.87 -4.57 -8.78
CA ILE A 92 4.94 -5.10 -9.80
C ILE A 92 5.33 -6.52 -10.24
N ALA A 93 6.63 -6.77 -10.46
CA ALA A 93 7.11 -8.10 -10.82
C ALA A 93 6.86 -9.12 -9.69
N ALA A 94 7.06 -8.72 -8.44
CA ALA A 94 6.78 -9.57 -7.29
C ALA A 94 5.29 -9.87 -7.12
N LEU A 95 4.43 -8.84 -7.26
CA LEU A 95 2.99 -8.98 -7.23
C LEU A 95 2.50 -9.97 -8.30
N ARG A 96 3.01 -9.86 -9.54
CA ARG A 96 2.69 -10.80 -10.62
C ARG A 96 3.09 -12.24 -10.27
N LYS A 97 4.29 -12.45 -9.74
CA LYS A 97 4.77 -13.79 -9.36
C LYS A 97 3.93 -14.41 -8.26
N LEU A 98 3.46 -13.62 -7.29
CA LEU A 98 2.56 -14.08 -6.23
C LEU A 98 1.20 -14.51 -6.81
N LYS A 99 0.64 -13.72 -7.74
CA LYS A 99 -0.60 -14.06 -8.43
C LYS A 99 -0.49 -15.34 -9.25
N GLU A 100 0.62 -15.50 -9.98
CA GLU A 100 0.89 -16.70 -10.81
C GLU A 100 0.90 -17.99 -10.01
N VAL A 101 1.34 -17.94 -8.75
CA VAL A 101 1.38 -19.12 -7.86
C VAL A 101 0.12 -19.28 -7.01
N GLY A 102 -0.90 -18.45 -7.24
CA GLY A 102 -2.23 -18.54 -6.62
C GLY A 102 -2.37 -17.86 -5.26
N VAL A 103 -1.41 -17.04 -4.83
CA VAL A 103 -1.55 -16.21 -3.61
C VAL A 103 -2.47 -15.03 -3.91
N GLU A 104 -3.44 -14.73 -3.03
CA GLU A 104 -4.31 -13.56 -3.21
C GLU A 104 -3.47 -12.28 -3.16
N THR A 105 -3.67 -11.42 -4.16
CA THR A 105 -2.87 -10.22 -4.35
C THR A 105 -3.68 -8.97 -4.10
N TYR A 106 -3.08 -7.98 -3.43
CA TYR A 106 -3.69 -6.66 -3.33
C TYR A 106 -2.67 -5.54 -3.49
N VAL A 107 -3.18 -4.34 -3.75
CA VAL A 107 -2.37 -3.13 -3.81
C VAL A 107 -2.93 -2.13 -2.85
N VAL A 108 -2.05 -1.35 -2.24
CA VAL A 108 -2.43 -0.18 -1.46
C VAL A 108 -1.82 1.07 -2.10
N ILE A 109 -2.65 1.88 -2.75
CA ILE A 109 -2.29 3.22 -3.22
C ILE A 109 -2.36 4.16 -2.02
N CYS A 110 -1.23 4.34 -1.35
CA CYS A 110 -1.13 5.10 -0.11
C CYS A 110 0.27 5.68 0.12
N PRO A 111 0.37 6.97 0.49
CA PRO A 111 -0.70 7.95 0.42
C PRO A 111 -1.01 8.32 -1.04
N VAL A 112 -2.26 8.64 -1.35
CA VAL A 112 -2.57 9.41 -2.57
C VAL A 112 -2.05 10.83 -2.35
N MET A 113 -1.01 11.21 -3.09
CA MET A 113 -0.36 12.52 -3.03
C MET A 113 -1.10 13.47 -4.00
N PRO A 114 -1.80 14.51 -3.51
CA PRO A 114 -2.56 15.42 -4.37
C PRO A 114 -1.75 15.97 -5.53
N TYR A 115 -2.32 15.93 -6.74
CA TYR A 115 -1.73 16.42 -7.99
C TYR A 115 -0.46 15.70 -8.46
N ILE A 116 0.03 14.70 -7.72
CA ILE A 116 1.26 13.95 -8.02
C ILE A 116 0.92 12.48 -8.33
N THR A 117 0.11 11.85 -7.48
CA THR A 117 -0.38 10.49 -7.69
C THR A 117 -1.48 10.49 -8.75
N ASP A 118 -1.21 9.85 -9.88
CA ASP A 118 -2.22 9.51 -10.87
C ASP A 118 -2.85 8.17 -10.49
N VAL A 119 -3.98 8.26 -9.80
CA VAL A 119 -4.70 7.10 -9.28
C VAL A 119 -5.32 6.27 -10.42
N GLU A 120 -5.75 6.90 -11.51
CA GLU A 120 -6.38 6.20 -12.63
C GLU A 120 -5.35 5.32 -13.34
N THR A 121 -4.20 5.90 -13.70
CA THR A 121 -3.09 5.17 -14.31
C THR A 121 -2.62 4.01 -13.42
N LEU A 122 -2.46 4.24 -12.11
CA LEU A 122 -2.09 3.17 -11.17
C LEU A 122 -3.13 2.05 -11.13
N ILE A 123 -4.43 2.37 -11.14
CA ILE A 123 -5.48 1.34 -11.19
C ILE A 123 -5.41 0.57 -12.50
N GLU A 124 -5.21 1.24 -13.63
CA GLU A 124 -5.09 0.61 -14.94
C GLU A 124 -3.94 -0.40 -15.00
N ASP A 125 -2.75 0.01 -14.52
CA ASP A 125 -1.55 -0.81 -14.53
C ASP A 125 -1.65 -2.01 -13.56
N LEU A 126 -2.33 -1.84 -12.43
CA LEU A 126 -2.31 -2.81 -11.33
C LEU A 126 -3.53 -3.74 -11.33
N ALA A 127 -4.65 -3.34 -11.93
CA ALA A 127 -5.85 -4.15 -12.04
C ALA A 127 -5.64 -5.57 -12.63
N PRO A 128 -4.76 -5.78 -13.63
CA PRO A 128 -4.52 -7.13 -14.16
C PRO A 128 -3.84 -8.07 -13.16
N ILE A 129 -3.13 -7.53 -12.16
CA ILE A 129 -2.25 -8.26 -11.26
C ILE A 129 -2.60 -8.11 -9.78
N ALA A 130 -3.70 -7.44 -9.46
CA ALA A 130 -4.25 -7.33 -8.11
C ALA A 130 -5.69 -7.87 -8.10
N ASP A 131 -6.09 -8.48 -7.00
CA ASP A 131 -7.49 -8.90 -6.75
C ASP A 131 -8.25 -7.82 -5.99
N THR A 132 -7.52 -7.00 -5.22
CA THR A 132 -8.05 -5.81 -4.53
C THR A 132 -7.10 -4.63 -4.63
N ILE A 133 -7.63 -3.43 -4.84
CA ILE A 133 -6.89 -2.17 -4.77
C ILE A 133 -7.51 -1.31 -3.67
N TRP A 134 -6.73 -1.00 -2.65
CA TRP A 134 -7.11 -0.10 -1.57
C TRP A 134 -6.46 1.26 -1.82
N ILE A 135 -7.22 2.33 -1.61
CA ILE A 135 -6.79 3.69 -1.91
C ILE A 135 -6.97 4.51 -0.65
N TYR A 136 -5.89 5.11 -0.16
CA TYR A 136 -5.92 5.89 1.06
C TYR A 136 -5.47 7.33 0.78
N PRO A 137 -6.31 8.32 1.10
CA PRO A 137 -5.95 9.72 0.95
C PRO A 137 -4.80 10.07 1.89
N LEU A 138 -3.93 10.99 1.47
CA LEU A 138 -3.00 11.64 2.37
C LEU A 138 -3.76 12.25 3.56
N ARG A 139 -3.31 11.94 4.78
CA ARG A 139 -3.77 12.63 5.98
C ARG A 139 -2.58 13.17 6.75
N MET A 140 -2.63 14.46 7.02
CA MET A 140 -1.71 15.13 7.93
C MET A 140 -2.52 15.71 9.09
N ARG A 141 -1.97 15.62 10.30
CA ARG A 141 -2.65 16.13 11.49
C ARG A 141 -2.16 17.53 11.83
N LEU A 142 -0.85 17.68 11.96
CA LEU A 142 -0.20 18.95 12.27
C LEU A 142 0.93 19.20 11.29
N GLU A 143 1.15 20.46 10.95
CA GLU A 143 2.29 20.86 10.13
C GLU A 143 3.62 20.64 10.86
N SER A 144 3.63 20.58 12.18
CA SER A 144 4.83 20.23 12.94
C SER A 144 5.19 18.75 12.86
N ASP A 145 4.32 17.89 12.29
CA ASP A 145 4.57 16.45 12.22
C ASP A 145 5.75 16.15 11.31
N ARG A 146 6.61 15.21 11.74
CA ARG A 146 7.80 14.82 10.98
C ARG A 146 7.47 14.32 9.57
N ASN A 147 6.35 13.62 9.42
CA ASN A 147 5.88 13.13 8.12
C ASN A 147 5.56 14.29 7.18
N TRP A 148 4.90 15.35 7.68
CA TRP A 148 4.63 16.54 6.88
C TRP A 148 5.93 17.28 6.53
N GLN A 149 6.84 17.46 7.48
CA GLN A 149 8.13 18.13 7.22
C GLN A 149 8.94 17.41 6.14
N ASN A 150 8.95 16.08 6.13
CA ASN A 150 9.61 15.30 5.08
C ASN A 150 8.95 15.54 3.72
N VAL A 151 7.60 15.47 3.65
CA VAL A 151 6.87 15.74 2.40
C VAL A 151 7.11 17.18 1.92
N LEU A 152 7.08 18.16 2.83
CA LEU A 152 7.30 19.57 2.51
C LEU A 152 8.70 19.82 1.96
N SER A 153 9.74 19.15 2.50
CA SER A 153 11.11 19.26 1.96
C SER A 153 11.14 18.82 0.49
N THR A 154 10.61 17.64 0.20
CA THR A 154 10.54 17.13 -1.18
C THR A 154 9.70 18.01 -2.09
N LEU A 155 8.53 18.49 -1.62
CA LEU A 155 7.69 19.40 -2.40
C LEU A 155 8.41 20.72 -2.70
N SER A 156 9.11 21.30 -1.73
CA SER A 156 9.78 22.59 -1.91
C SER A 156 10.95 22.49 -2.89
N GLU A 157 11.63 21.34 -2.92
CA GLU A 157 12.78 21.09 -3.80
C GLU A 157 12.36 20.68 -5.22
N ASP A 158 11.44 19.72 -5.35
CA ASP A 158 11.09 19.09 -6.63
C ASP A 158 9.78 19.63 -7.24
N PHE A 159 8.88 20.21 -6.44
CA PHE A 159 7.53 20.66 -6.87
C PHE A 159 7.12 22.02 -6.25
N PRO A 160 7.96 23.08 -6.35
CA PRO A 160 7.75 24.33 -5.63
C PRO A 160 6.39 24.97 -5.94
N ASP A 161 5.94 24.90 -7.19
CA ASP A 161 4.67 25.48 -7.65
C ASP A 161 3.43 24.78 -7.06
N LEU A 162 3.55 23.51 -6.65
CA LEU A 162 2.46 22.74 -6.06
C LEU A 162 2.37 22.88 -4.54
N THR A 163 3.42 23.37 -3.88
CA THR A 163 3.58 23.27 -2.43
C THR A 163 2.42 23.88 -1.63
N GLU A 164 1.99 25.09 -1.98
CA GLU A 164 0.90 25.79 -1.27
C GLU A 164 -0.46 25.13 -1.52
N GLN A 165 -0.74 24.73 -2.76
CA GLN A 165 -1.99 24.05 -3.09
C GLN A 165 -2.06 22.68 -2.40
N TYR A 166 -0.95 21.94 -2.40
CA TYR A 166 -0.82 20.67 -1.71
C TYR A 166 -1.08 20.80 -0.20
N ARG A 167 -0.52 21.82 0.44
CA ARG A 167 -0.75 22.11 1.86
C ARG A 167 -2.24 22.27 2.18
N ARG A 168 -2.97 23.03 1.36
CA ARG A 168 -4.42 23.21 1.53
C ARG A 168 -5.20 21.90 1.45
N VAL A 169 -4.82 21.01 0.54
CA VAL A 169 -5.45 19.68 0.42
C VAL A 169 -5.10 18.78 1.61
N ALA A 170 -3.83 18.77 2.03
CA ALA A 170 -3.31 17.88 3.08
C ALA A 170 -3.96 18.13 4.45
N PHE A 171 -4.29 19.39 4.77
CA PHE A 171 -4.92 19.78 6.03
C PHE A 171 -6.42 20.10 5.91
N GLY A 172 -6.96 20.16 4.69
CA GLY A 172 -8.39 20.41 4.43
C GLY A 172 -9.19 19.11 4.32
N ARG A 173 -9.89 18.71 5.39
CA ARG A 173 -10.69 17.46 5.42
C ARG A 173 -11.75 17.38 4.31
N ASP A 174 -12.42 18.49 4.03
CA ASP A 174 -13.49 18.60 3.04
C ASP A 174 -13.03 19.30 1.75
N HIS A 175 -11.73 19.26 1.46
CA HIS A 175 -11.19 19.87 0.25
C HIS A 175 -11.82 19.21 -1.00
N PRO A 176 -12.29 19.98 -2.01
CA PRO A 176 -12.96 19.47 -3.20
C PRO A 176 -12.20 18.36 -3.93
N TYR A 177 -10.87 18.42 -3.95
CA TYR A 177 -9.99 17.36 -4.48
C TYR A 177 -10.39 15.94 -4.03
N TRP A 178 -10.75 15.75 -2.75
CA TRP A 178 -11.14 14.43 -2.24
C TRP A 178 -12.55 14.00 -2.67
N LEU A 179 -13.44 14.96 -2.97
CA LEU A 179 -14.74 14.68 -3.58
C LEU A 179 -14.57 14.30 -5.05
N ASP A 180 -13.74 15.04 -5.79
CA ASP A 180 -13.46 14.76 -7.19
C ASP A 180 -12.84 13.36 -7.36
N LEU A 181 -11.86 13.02 -6.51
CA LEU A 181 -11.27 11.68 -6.49
C LEU A 181 -12.32 10.59 -6.21
N ARG A 182 -13.28 10.84 -5.32
CA ARG A 182 -14.37 9.89 -5.06
C ARG A 182 -15.21 9.64 -6.31
N CYS A 183 -15.59 10.71 -7.02
CA CYS A 183 -16.36 10.60 -8.26
C CYS A 183 -15.60 9.81 -9.34
N VAL A 184 -14.30 10.07 -9.51
CA VAL A 184 -13.43 9.31 -10.43
C VAL A 184 -13.42 7.82 -10.07
N LEU A 185 -13.25 7.48 -8.80
CA LEU A 185 -13.24 6.08 -8.35
C LEU A 185 -14.59 5.38 -8.55
N GLU A 186 -15.69 6.09 -8.35
CA GLU A 186 -17.04 5.57 -8.63
C GLU A 186 -17.23 5.28 -10.13
N GLU A 187 -16.76 6.18 -10.99
CA GLU A 187 -16.80 5.96 -12.44
C GLU A 187 -15.97 4.74 -12.86
N ILE A 188 -14.75 4.60 -12.34
CA ILE A 188 -13.89 3.44 -12.62
C ILE A 188 -14.55 2.15 -12.14
N ARG A 189 -15.12 2.14 -10.93
CA ARG A 189 -15.87 0.99 -10.39
C ARG A 189 -17.05 0.62 -11.28
N SER A 190 -17.78 1.61 -11.81
CA SER A 190 -18.94 1.36 -12.68
C SER A 190 -18.57 0.73 -14.02
N LYS A 191 -17.37 1.04 -14.54
CA LYS A 191 -16.86 0.52 -15.81
C LYS A 191 -16.19 -0.85 -15.70
N ARG A 192 -15.68 -1.22 -14.52
CA ARG A 192 -14.98 -2.49 -14.30
C ARG A 192 -15.93 -3.58 -13.81
N GLY A 193 -15.69 -4.82 -14.27
CA GLY A 193 -16.44 -6.00 -13.81
C GLY A 193 -16.13 -6.37 -12.35
N SER A 194 -16.97 -7.24 -11.77
CA SER A 194 -16.97 -7.62 -10.35
C SER A 194 -15.71 -8.34 -9.83
N ASN A 195 -14.74 -8.64 -10.68
CA ASN A 195 -13.57 -9.44 -10.32
C ASN A 195 -12.47 -8.63 -9.62
N LEU A 196 -12.50 -7.31 -9.71
CA LEU A 196 -11.56 -6.41 -9.03
C LEU A 196 -12.31 -5.60 -7.98
N ARG A 197 -11.87 -5.69 -6.71
CA ARG A 197 -12.38 -4.84 -5.63
C ARG A 197 -11.55 -3.57 -5.55
N ILE A 198 -12.17 -2.40 -5.61
CA ILE A 198 -11.52 -1.11 -5.38
C ILE A 198 -12.12 -0.52 -4.13
N GLU A 199 -11.32 -0.23 -3.10
CA GLU A 199 -11.78 0.28 -1.80
C GLU A 199 -11.13 1.61 -1.45
N LEU A 200 -11.93 2.62 -1.15
CA LEU A 200 -11.44 3.88 -0.60
C LEU A 200 -11.42 3.79 0.92
N GLY A 201 -10.26 3.95 1.53
CA GLY A 201 -10.11 3.95 2.98
C GLY A 201 -11.00 5.01 3.63
N ASN A 202 -11.74 4.60 4.67
CA ASN A 202 -12.67 5.48 5.36
C ASN A 202 -11.99 6.75 5.87
N GLN A 203 -12.65 7.88 5.63
CA GLN A 203 -12.43 9.12 6.35
C GLN A 203 -12.82 8.86 7.79
N GLY A 204 -11.85 8.52 8.65
CA GLY A 204 -12.13 8.17 10.03
C GLY A 204 -13.13 9.14 10.65
N SER A 205 -14.34 8.64 10.92
CA SER A 205 -15.11 9.10 12.06
C SER A 205 -14.23 8.78 13.27
N SER A 206 -13.54 9.79 13.77
CA SER A 206 -12.93 9.75 15.09
C SER A 206 -14.06 9.59 16.10
N ASN A 207 -14.47 8.35 16.36
CA ASN A 207 -15.04 7.96 17.63
C ASN A 207 -13.90 7.38 18.46
N GLY A 208 -13.46 8.18 19.43
CA GLY A 208 -12.41 7.92 20.40
C GLY A 208 -12.15 9.19 21.18
#